data_AF-A0A6P6MMJ4-F1
#
_entry.id   AF-A0A6P6MMJ4-F1
#
_cell.length_a   1.000
_cell.length_b   1.000
_cell.length_c   1.000
_cell.angle_alpha   90.00
_cell.angle_beta   90.00
_cell.angle_gamma   90.00
#
_symmetry.space_group_name_H-M   'P 1'
#
loop_
_entity.id
_entity.type
_entity.pdbx_description
1 polymer ?
#
loop_
_entity_poly.entity_id
_entity_poly.type
_entity_poly.pdbx_seq_one_letter_code
_entity_poly.pdbx_strand_id
1 'polypeptide(L)'
;MLMFLCYMIKLITSDSVSVRLVNGNNPCAGRVEVFNGGQWGTVCHLGWDMTDAEVVCRELDCGTAVNPTYFAYFGQGSGPISMSDVSCSGSETALKDCHSSSWFYTLWNCNHDLDADVICSGQGLRLVDGSLCSGRVEVIFGNTWYTVCDAVFDQQDAEVVCKQLDCGAPVQVLGAAAFGKGKGRVWSEEIQCRGNESQIDVCSRSSSQKHNCSHDNDVGVICSGYTDLRLVNGSDSCSGRVELQFVTEWGTVCDAGWDMKAASVLCRQLNCGIAVSVVGSDWFGEGNEEP
;
A
#
# COMPACT_ATOMS: atom_id res chain seq x y z
N MET A 1 17.98 -45.29 -14.71
CA MET A 1 16.66 -45.35 -14.06
C MET A 1 16.81 -44.77 -12.66
N LEU A 2 16.51 -43.48 -12.51
CA LEU A 2 16.35 -42.76 -11.26
C LEU A 2 15.65 -41.43 -11.63
N MET A 3 14.33 -41.49 -11.75
CA MET A 3 13.47 -40.32 -11.82
C MET A 3 13.39 -39.74 -10.41
N PHE A 4 14.07 -38.62 -10.17
CA PHE A 4 13.72 -37.75 -9.06
C PHE A 4 12.38 -37.10 -9.40
N LEU A 5 11.29 -37.70 -8.92
CA LEU A 5 10.01 -37.01 -8.82
C LEU A 5 10.19 -35.90 -7.79
N CYS A 6 10.52 -34.71 -8.26
CA CYS A 6 10.33 -33.49 -7.49
C CYS A 6 8.82 -33.38 -7.27
N TYR A 7 8.36 -33.82 -6.10
CA TYR A 7 7.01 -33.51 -5.65
C TYR A 7 6.89 -31.98 -5.70
N MET A 8 6.03 -31.49 -6.58
CA MET A 8 5.52 -30.13 -6.52
C MET A 8 4.81 -30.02 -5.17
N ILE A 9 5.54 -29.61 -4.13
CA ILE A 9 4.92 -29.01 -2.96
C ILE A 9 4.34 -27.70 -3.48
N LYS A 10 3.09 -27.77 -3.94
CA LYS A 10 2.28 -26.59 -4.16
C LYS A 10 2.15 -25.96 -2.78
N LEU A 11 2.98 -24.98 -2.47
CA LEU A 11 2.70 -24.02 -1.43
C LEU A 11 1.44 -23.30 -1.91
N ILE A 12 0.27 -23.83 -1.52
CA ILE A 12 -0.97 -23.08 -1.59
C ILE A 12 -0.87 -22.11 -0.43
N THR A 13 -0.34 -20.92 -0.68
CA THR A 13 -0.67 -19.77 0.16
C THR A 13 -2.16 -19.52 -0.07
N SER A 14 -2.99 -20.01 0.84
CA SER A 14 -4.39 -19.58 0.92
C SER A 14 -4.39 -18.20 1.55
N ASP A 15 -4.23 -17.15 0.74
CA ASP A 15 -4.62 -15.80 1.15
C ASP A 15 -4.91 -14.97 -0.10
N SER A 16 -6.05 -15.25 -0.73
CA SER A 16 -6.73 -14.20 -1.46
C SER A 16 -7.33 -13.28 -0.40
N VAL A 17 -6.75 -12.10 -0.21
CA VAL A 17 -7.28 -11.02 0.62
C VAL A 17 -8.79 -10.90 0.36
N SER A 18 -9.61 -11.20 1.37
CA SER A 18 -11.07 -11.21 1.25
C SER A 18 -11.70 -9.85 1.47
N VAL A 19 -10.93 -8.84 1.89
CA VAL A 19 -11.44 -7.51 2.26
C VAL A 19 -10.66 -6.43 1.53
N ARG A 20 -11.30 -5.33 1.14
CA ARG A 20 -10.63 -4.14 0.63
C ARG A 20 -11.26 -2.87 1.17
N LEU A 21 -10.48 -1.79 1.21
CA LEU A 21 -10.95 -0.45 1.54
C LEU A 21 -11.04 0.41 0.29
N VAL A 22 -12.20 1.03 0.06
CA VAL A 22 -12.48 1.81 -1.15
C VAL A 22 -12.77 3.27 -0.80
N ASN A 23 -12.37 4.19 -1.68
CA ASN A 23 -12.61 5.64 -1.59
C ASN A 23 -11.99 6.35 -0.37
N GLY A 24 -11.05 5.72 0.33
CA GLY A 24 -10.27 6.42 1.35
C GLY A 24 -9.12 7.23 0.77
N ASN A 25 -8.59 8.14 1.59
CA ASN A 25 -7.43 8.96 1.25
C ASN A 25 -6.09 8.21 1.38
N ASN A 26 -6.09 6.98 1.86
CA ASN A 26 -4.92 6.10 1.97
C ASN A 26 -5.38 4.63 1.98
N PRO A 27 -4.47 3.64 1.80
CA PRO A 27 -4.83 2.23 1.74
C PRO A 27 -5.49 1.65 3.01
N CYS A 28 -5.37 2.34 4.15
CA CYS A 28 -5.83 1.90 5.47
C CYS A 28 -7.04 2.68 6.00
N ALA A 29 -7.75 3.37 5.11
CA ALA A 29 -9.03 3.98 5.39
C ALA A 29 -9.95 3.76 4.19
N GLY A 30 -11.25 3.62 4.42
CA GLY A 30 -12.23 3.53 3.35
C GLY A 30 -13.46 2.71 3.70
N ARG A 31 -14.36 2.58 2.73
CA ARG A 31 -15.51 1.69 2.77
C ARG A 31 -15.06 0.24 2.74
N VAL A 32 -15.60 -0.58 3.63
CA VAL A 32 -15.26 -2.00 3.73
C VAL A 32 -16.05 -2.80 2.70
N GLU A 33 -15.34 -3.46 1.80
CA GLU A 33 -15.92 -4.41 0.83
C GLU A 33 -15.31 -5.79 1.00
N VAL A 34 -16.13 -6.84 0.87
CA VAL A 34 -15.75 -8.23 1.08
C VAL A 34 -15.95 -9.02 -0.22
N PHE A 35 -14.97 -9.84 -0.58
CA PHE A 35 -15.04 -10.72 -1.75
C PHE A 35 -15.56 -12.10 -1.36
N ASN A 36 -16.66 -12.53 -1.97
CA ASN A 36 -17.22 -13.85 -1.75
C ASN A 36 -17.94 -14.35 -3.00
N GLY A 37 -17.78 -15.64 -3.32
CA GLY A 37 -18.46 -16.27 -4.44
C GLY A 37 -18.20 -15.63 -5.81
N GLY A 38 -17.05 -14.97 -5.99
CA GLY A 38 -16.66 -14.35 -7.26
C GLY A 38 -17.08 -12.88 -7.43
N GLN A 39 -17.68 -12.25 -6.41
CA GLN A 39 -18.13 -10.86 -6.46
C GLN A 39 -17.76 -10.10 -5.19
N TRP A 40 -17.53 -8.80 -5.33
CA TRP A 40 -17.39 -7.87 -4.21
C TRP A 40 -18.77 -7.41 -3.75
N GLY A 41 -18.93 -7.21 -2.45
CA GLY A 41 -20.08 -6.50 -1.90
C GLY A 41 -19.76 -5.78 -0.60
N THR A 42 -20.66 -4.91 -0.18
CA THR A 42 -20.44 -4.01 0.96
C THR A 42 -20.84 -4.64 2.29
N VAL A 43 -20.37 -4.07 3.39
CA VAL A 43 -20.78 -4.44 4.75
C VAL A 43 -21.74 -3.39 5.27
N CYS A 44 -22.85 -3.80 5.90
CA CYS A 44 -23.77 -2.87 6.54
C CYS A 44 -23.27 -2.47 7.94
N HIS A 45 -23.36 -1.19 8.29
CA HIS A 45 -22.86 -0.69 9.57
C HIS A 45 -23.78 -0.97 10.76
N LEU A 46 -24.95 -1.58 10.56
CA LEU A 46 -25.80 -2.04 11.65
C LEU A 46 -25.11 -3.22 12.35
N GLY A 47 -24.74 -3.02 13.63
CA GLY A 47 -23.94 -3.95 14.41
C GLY A 47 -22.43 -3.72 14.33
N TRP A 48 -21.97 -2.91 13.36
CA TRP A 48 -20.55 -2.60 13.15
C TRP A 48 -19.94 -1.84 14.33
N ASP A 49 -18.89 -2.38 14.92
CA ASP A 49 -18.21 -1.76 16.06
C ASP A 49 -16.68 -1.72 15.94
N MET A 50 -16.01 -1.27 17.01
CA MET A 50 -14.54 -1.17 17.07
C MET A 50 -13.86 -2.55 16.97
N THR A 51 -14.49 -3.60 17.48
CA THR A 51 -13.97 -4.97 17.47
C THR A 51 -13.95 -5.52 16.05
N ASP A 52 -15.01 -5.27 15.28
CA ASP A 52 -15.07 -5.64 13.87
C ASP A 52 -14.04 -4.86 13.04
N ALA A 53 -13.95 -3.55 13.30
CA ALA A 53 -12.94 -2.69 12.68
C ALA A 53 -11.51 -3.18 12.98
N GLU A 54 -11.23 -3.66 14.19
CA GLU A 54 -9.91 -4.18 14.58
C GLU A 54 -9.55 -5.43 13.76
N VAL A 55 -10.51 -6.32 13.50
CA VAL A 55 -10.31 -7.48 12.64
C VAL A 55 -9.97 -7.04 11.22
N VAL A 56 -10.69 -6.07 10.65
CA VAL A 56 -10.38 -5.55 9.30
C VAL A 56 -9.01 -4.89 9.24
N CYS A 57 -8.69 -4.02 10.19
CA CYS A 57 -7.40 -3.33 10.22
C CYS A 57 -6.24 -4.32 10.35
N ARG A 58 -6.42 -5.40 11.12
CA ARG A 58 -5.43 -6.47 11.24
C ARG A 58 -5.36 -7.36 9.99
N GLU A 59 -6.49 -7.74 9.39
CA GLU A 59 -6.54 -8.54 8.16
C GLU A 59 -5.81 -7.83 7.00
N LEU A 60 -5.88 -6.50 6.98
CA LEU A 60 -5.25 -5.65 5.96
C LEU A 60 -3.83 -5.17 6.32
N ASP A 61 -3.28 -5.59 7.46
CA ASP A 61 -1.99 -5.12 7.99
C ASP A 61 -1.89 -3.58 8.09
N CYS A 62 -3.00 -2.96 8.48
CA CYS A 62 -3.20 -1.52 8.59
C CYS A 62 -3.09 -0.99 10.04
N GLY A 63 -2.50 -1.79 10.92
CA GLY A 63 -2.38 -1.50 12.35
C GLY A 63 -3.69 -1.71 13.11
N THR A 64 -3.96 -0.85 14.08
CA THR A 64 -5.15 -0.95 14.96
C THR A 64 -6.31 -0.12 14.41
N ALA A 65 -7.54 -0.47 14.75
CA ALA A 65 -8.69 0.37 14.45
C ALA A 65 -8.61 1.71 15.19
N VAL A 66 -8.80 2.81 14.47
CA VAL A 66 -8.94 4.16 15.05
C VAL A 66 -10.40 4.55 15.14
N ASN A 67 -11.19 4.23 14.11
CA ASN A 67 -12.61 4.57 14.09
C ASN A 67 -13.41 3.68 13.12
N PRO A 68 -14.47 2.97 13.58
CA PRO A 68 -15.53 2.48 12.73
C PRO A 68 -16.39 3.69 12.33
N THR A 69 -16.36 4.03 11.05
CA THR A 69 -17.20 5.10 10.51
C THR A 69 -18.50 4.51 9.95
N TYR A 70 -19.56 5.31 10.00
CA TYR A 70 -20.93 4.89 9.72
C TYR A 70 -21.53 5.77 8.62
N PHE A 71 -22.67 5.34 8.10
CA PHE A 71 -23.47 6.08 7.12
C PHE A 71 -22.73 6.39 5.81
N ALA A 72 -21.95 5.43 5.29
CA ALA A 72 -21.21 5.57 4.04
C ALA A 72 -20.33 6.85 4.01
N TYR A 73 -19.51 7.03 5.05
CA TYR A 73 -18.62 8.17 5.24
C TYR A 73 -17.65 8.37 4.06
N PHE A 74 -17.11 7.27 3.49
CA PHE A 74 -16.28 7.32 2.28
C PHE A 74 -17.10 7.17 0.98
N GLY A 75 -18.40 7.41 1.07
CA GLY A 75 -19.35 7.30 -0.02
C GLY A 75 -19.94 5.91 -0.16
N GLN A 76 -21.07 5.86 -0.85
CA GLN A 76 -21.88 4.67 -1.06
C GLN A 76 -21.18 3.69 -1.99
N GLY A 77 -21.28 2.40 -1.68
CA GLY A 77 -20.92 1.34 -2.59
C GLY A 77 -22.03 1.07 -3.60
N SER A 78 -21.89 -0.06 -4.29
CA SER A 78 -22.88 -0.54 -5.25
C SER A 78 -22.90 -2.06 -5.25
N GLY A 79 -24.00 -2.65 -5.73
CA GLY A 79 -24.13 -4.10 -5.84
C GLY A 79 -24.67 -4.73 -4.55
N PRO A 80 -24.27 -5.96 -4.20
CA PRO A 80 -24.83 -6.67 -3.06
C PRO A 80 -24.28 -6.15 -1.74
N ILE A 81 -25.15 -5.97 -0.76
CA ILE A 81 -24.76 -5.88 0.66
C ILE A 81 -24.56 -7.30 1.15
N SER A 82 -23.31 -7.61 1.45
CA SER A 82 -22.78 -8.95 1.64
C SER A 82 -22.90 -9.43 3.08
N MET A 83 -22.64 -8.54 4.03
CA MET A 83 -22.68 -8.83 5.46
C MET A 83 -23.49 -7.77 6.21
N SER A 84 -24.18 -8.18 7.27
CA SER A 84 -24.87 -7.30 8.21
C SER A 84 -24.83 -7.90 9.62
N ASP A 85 -24.97 -7.06 10.65
CA ASP A 85 -24.92 -7.50 12.05
C ASP A 85 -23.65 -8.32 12.33
N VAL A 86 -22.52 -7.76 11.87
CA VAL A 86 -21.20 -8.36 12.11
C VAL A 86 -20.92 -8.26 13.60
N SER A 87 -20.44 -9.36 14.18
CA SER A 87 -20.13 -9.45 15.59
C SER A 87 -18.89 -10.32 15.76
N CYS A 88 -17.73 -9.71 15.58
CA CYS A 88 -16.44 -10.32 15.84
C CYS A 88 -16.18 -10.45 17.35
N SER A 89 -15.47 -11.50 17.74
CA SER A 89 -14.86 -11.63 19.07
C SER A 89 -13.57 -10.81 19.21
N GLY A 90 -12.98 -10.40 18.08
CA GLY A 90 -11.72 -9.66 17.99
C GLY A 90 -10.49 -10.55 17.80
N SER A 91 -10.68 -11.87 17.80
CA SER A 91 -9.61 -12.88 17.64
C SER A 91 -9.54 -13.48 16.24
N GLU A 92 -10.51 -13.17 15.39
CA GLU A 92 -10.64 -13.66 14.02
C GLU A 92 -9.49 -13.14 13.14
N THR A 93 -8.96 -14.01 12.27
CA THR A 93 -7.93 -13.61 11.31
C THR A 93 -8.49 -12.91 10.08
N ALA A 94 -9.76 -13.15 9.75
CA ALA A 94 -10.45 -12.50 8.65
C ALA A 94 -11.89 -12.15 9.02
N LEU A 95 -12.41 -11.07 8.45
CA LEU A 95 -13.75 -10.56 8.73
C LEU A 95 -14.85 -11.59 8.44
N LYS A 96 -14.66 -12.39 7.39
CA LYS A 96 -15.59 -13.47 7.00
C LYS A 96 -15.74 -14.56 8.07
N ASP A 97 -14.78 -14.68 8.99
CA ASP A 97 -14.80 -15.68 10.06
C ASP A 97 -15.60 -15.18 11.28
N CYS A 98 -15.96 -13.89 11.31
CA CYS A 98 -16.81 -13.32 12.35
C CYS A 98 -18.26 -13.82 12.22
N HIS A 99 -18.95 -13.87 13.35
CA HIS A 99 -20.38 -14.10 13.32
C HIS A 99 -21.06 -12.94 12.58
N SER A 100 -21.97 -13.27 11.66
CA SER A 100 -22.77 -12.27 10.95
C SER A 100 -24.13 -12.86 10.63
N SER A 101 -25.14 -11.99 10.56
CA SER A 101 -26.45 -12.38 10.05
C SER A 101 -26.32 -12.78 8.57
N SER A 102 -26.97 -13.89 8.21
CA SER A 102 -26.74 -14.63 6.95
C SER A 102 -26.50 -13.76 5.72
N TRP A 103 -25.49 -14.13 4.95
CA TRP A 103 -25.21 -13.64 3.61
C TRP A 103 -26.49 -13.59 2.75
N PHE A 104 -26.83 -12.42 2.20
CA PHE A 104 -28.06 -12.14 1.43
C PHE A 104 -29.40 -12.08 2.18
N TYR A 105 -29.43 -12.06 3.52
CA TYR A 105 -30.66 -11.80 4.28
C TYR A 105 -30.54 -10.50 5.08
N THR A 106 -31.01 -9.41 4.48
CA THR A 106 -31.06 -8.09 5.09
C THR A 106 -31.99 -8.10 6.32
N LEU A 107 -31.43 -8.08 7.53
CA LEU A 107 -32.22 -7.71 8.71
C LEU A 107 -32.55 -6.21 8.60
N TRP A 108 -33.84 -5.91 8.43
CA TRP A 108 -34.48 -4.58 8.47
C TRP A 108 -33.63 -3.41 7.91
N ASN A 109 -33.77 -3.15 6.61
CA ASN A 109 -33.42 -1.88 5.93
C ASN A 109 -31.92 -1.52 5.75
N CYS A 110 -30.99 -2.47 5.61
CA CYS A 110 -29.68 -2.12 5.05
C CYS A 110 -29.80 -1.70 3.58
N ASN A 111 -29.32 -0.50 3.28
CA ASN A 111 -29.11 0.04 1.94
C ASN A 111 -27.69 0.62 1.90
N HIS A 112 -27.25 1.15 0.75
CA HIS A 112 -25.89 1.71 0.63
C HIS A 112 -25.69 3.03 1.41
N ASP A 113 -26.75 3.68 1.90
CA ASP A 113 -26.59 4.77 2.87
C ASP A 113 -26.04 4.25 4.21
N LEU A 114 -26.13 2.93 4.44
CA LEU A 114 -25.68 2.27 5.66
C LEU A 114 -24.42 1.41 5.43
N ASP A 115 -23.65 1.65 4.36
CA ASP A 115 -22.38 0.96 4.18
C ASP A 115 -21.41 1.32 5.34
N ALA A 116 -20.67 0.30 5.80
CA ALA A 116 -19.69 0.39 6.86
C ALA A 116 -18.34 0.82 6.31
N ASP A 117 -17.66 1.64 7.09
CA ASP A 117 -16.37 2.19 6.77
C ASP A 117 -15.42 1.99 7.95
N VAL A 118 -14.13 1.98 7.67
CA VAL A 118 -13.10 1.90 8.71
C VAL A 118 -12.00 2.91 8.45
N ILE A 119 -11.51 3.47 9.55
CA ILE A 119 -10.25 4.20 9.60
C ILE A 119 -9.35 3.41 10.56
N CYS A 120 -8.31 2.81 10.02
CA CYS A 120 -7.25 2.23 10.82
C CYS A 120 -6.27 3.32 11.23
N SER A 121 -5.35 3.01 12.16
CA SER A 121 -4.18 3.85 12.43
C SER A 121 -3.35 4.08 11.16
N GLY A 122 -3.59 3.22 10.17
CA GLY A 122 -2.70 3.01 9.06
C GLY A 122 -1.39 2.46 9.58
N GLN A 123 -0.47 2.37 8.66
CA GLN A 123 0.92 2.14 8.95
C GLN A 123 1.59 3.35 9.68
N GLY A 124 0.82 4.33 10.16
CA GLY A 124 1.32 5.50 10.87
C GLY A 124 1.96 6.57 9.99
N LEU A 125 1.71 6.51 8.67
CA LEU A 125 2.33 7.33 7.64
C LEU A 125 1.31 7.64 6.53
N ARG A 126 1.36 8.85 5.96
CA ARG A 126 0.62 9.23 4.75
C ARG A 126 1.38 10.26 3.91
N LEU A 127 1.09 10.29 2.62
CA LEU A 127 1.49 11.36 1.70
C LEU A 127 0.30 12.27 1.41
N VAL A 128 0.49 13.59 1.54
CA VAL A 128 -0.58 14.59 1.36
C VAL A 128 -0.23 15.59 0.26
N ASP A 129 -1.25 16.11 -0.42
CA ASP A 129 -1.15 17.14 -1.47
C ASP A 129 -0.26 16.73 -2.66
N GLY A 130 -0.35 15.45 -3.05
CA GLY A 130 0.34 14.91 -4.23
C GLY A 130 -0.44 13.76 -4.89
N SER A 131 0.25 12.65 -5.17
CA SER A 131 -0.30 11.40 -5.73
C SER A 131 -0.24 10.27 -4.70
N LEU A 132 -0.65 9.06 -5.08
CA LEU A 132 -0.53 7.87 -4.23
C LEU A 132 0.93 7.63 -3.76
N CYS A 133 1.90 7.91 -4.63
CA CYS A 133 3.32 7.65 -4.40
C CYS A 133 4.18 8.91 -4.37
N SER A 134 3.58 10.08 -4.15
CA SER A 134 4.32 11.33 -3.97
C SER A 134 3.54 12.32 -3.13
N GLY A 135 4.20 13.04 -2.24
CA GLY A 135 3.52 14.10 -1.46
C GLY A 135 4.31 14.52 -0.24
N ARG A 136 3.71 15.41 0.55
CA ARG A 136 4.23 15.80 1.87
C ARG A 136 4.15 14.62 2.82
N VAL A 137 5.24 14.35 3.53
CA VAL A 137 5.31 13.26 4.52
C VAL A 137 4.62 13.72 5.81
N GLU A 138 3.58 12.99 6.20
CA GLU A 138 2.94 13.16 7.50
C GLU A 138 2.90 11.83 8.25
N VAL A 139 3.32 11.85 9.52
CA VAL A 139 3.39 10.67 10.40
C VAL A 139 2.46 10.86 11.60
N ILE A 140 1.90 9.78 12.11
CA ILE A 140 1.08 9.82 13.33
C ILE A 140 1.90 9.37 14.53
N PHE A 141 1.79 10.09 15.64
CA PHE A 141 2.33 9.65 16.92
C PHE A 141 1.30 9.89 18.02
N GLY A 142 0.92 8.81 18.72
CA GLY A 142 -0.28 8.80 19.55
C GLY A 142 -1.52 9.04 18.68
N ASN A 143 -2.27 10.12 18.97
CA ASN A 143 -3.47 10.51 18.23
C ASN A 143 -3.29 11.83 17.45
N THR A 144 -2.06 12.24 17.16
CA THR A 144 -1.78 13.50 16.46
C THR A 144 -0.94 13.25 15.22
N TRP A 145 -1.38 13.84 14.11
CA TRP A 145 -0.61 13.90 12.87
C TRP A 145 0.44 15.01 12.94
N TYR A 146 1.63 14.69 12.49
CA TYR A 146 2.76 15.59 12.39
C TYR A 146 3.21 15.67 10.94
N THR A 147 3.50 16.88 10.51
CA THR A 147 4.36 17.13 9.34
C THR A 147 5.81 16.84 9.72
N VAL A 148 6.65 16.39 8.79
CA VAL A 148 8.05 16.08 9.08
C VAL A 148 8.95 17.20 8.54
N CYS A 149 9.91 17.66 9.34
CA CYS A 149 10.86 18.68 8.91
C CYS A 149 11.93 18.12 7.96
N ASP A 150 12.27 18.88 6.93
CA ASP A 150 13.26 18.52 5.91
C ASP A 150 14.70 18.43 6.44
N ALA A 151 15.00 19.09 7.56
CA ALA A 151 16.30 19.00 8.22
C ALA A 151 16.51 17.69 9.01
N VAL A 152 15.43 16.92 9.26
CA VAL A 152 15.46 15.72 10.12
C VAL A 152 15.01 14.46 9.38
N PHE A 153 14.92 14.53 8.05
CA PHE A 153 14.47 13.46 7.18
C PHE A 153 15.43 13.31 6.00
N ASP A 154 15.99 12.12 5.84
CA ASP A 154 16.99 11.86 4.80
C ASP A 154 16.57 10.80 3.78
N GLN A 155 17.51 10.40 2.93
CA GLN A 155 17.27 9.40 1.89
C GLN A 155 16.97 8.01 2.48
N GLN A 156 17.56 7.62 3.61
CA GLN A 156 17.32 6.33 4.25
C GLN A 156 15.92 6.29 4.88
N ASP A 157 15.45 7.41 5.42
CA ASP A 157 14.06 7.52 5.87
C ASP A 157 13.08 7.41 4.69
N ALA A 158 13.43 8.01 3.54
CA ALA A 158 12.65 7.90 2.32
C ALA A 158 12.56 6.46 1.77
N GLU A 159 13.62 5.66 1.91
CA GLU A 159 13.57 4.23 1.57
C GLU A 159 12.49 3.50 2.36
N VAL A 160 12.40 3.77 3.67
CA VAL A 160 11.38 3.16 4.53
C VAL A 160 10.00 3.69 4.17
N VAL A 161 9.83 5.00 3.98
CA VAL A 161 8.54 5.61 3.59
C VAL A 161 8.00 5.03 2.28
N CYS A 162 8.82 4.99 1.23
CA CYS A 162 8.38 4.51 -0.08
C CYS A 162 8.12 3.00 -0.08
N LYS A 163 8.91 2.23 0.67
CA LYS A 163 8.69 0.79 0.84
C LYS A 163 7.43 0.48 1.65
N GLN A 164 7.22 1.21 2.74
CA GLN A 164 6.07 1.06 3.63
C GLN A 164 4.76 1.27 2.87
N LEU A 165 4.71 2.33 2.05
CA LEU A 165 3.56 2.66 1.21
C LEU A 165 3.40 1.77 -0.05
N ASP A 166 4.28 0.78 -0.23
CA ASP A 166 4.36 -0.05 -1.43
C ASP A 166 4.40 0.81 -2.72
N CYS A 167 5.35 1.74 -2.76
CA CYS A 167 5.56 2.67 -3.86
C CYS A 167 6.96 2.53 -4.50
N GLY A 168 7.63 1.40 -4.22
CA GLY A 168 8.98 1.11 -4.68
C GLY A 168 10.05 1.97 -4.01
N ALA A 169 11.04 2.40 -4.80
CA ALA A 169 12.20 3.14 -4.30
C ALA A 169 11.96 4.66 -4.29
N PRO A 170 12.61 5.41 -3.37
CA PRO A 170 12.59 6.87 -3.38
C PRO A 170 13.35 7.43 -4.57
N VAL A 171 12.68 8.27 -5.37
CA VAL A 171 13.26 9.01 -6.50
C VAL A 171 13.81 10.34 -6.02
N GLN A 172 13.08 11.03 -5.14
CA GLN A 172 13.48 12.34 -4.67
C GLN A 172 12.95 12.63 -3.26
N VAL A 173 13.80 13.25 -2.44
CA VAL A 173 13.43 13.90 -1.17
C VAL A 173 13.44 15.41 -1.41
N LEU A 174 12.34 16.07 -1.08
CA LEU A 174 12.09 17.48 -1.35
C LEU A 174 11.85 18.23 -0.04
N GLY A 175 12.65 19.26 0.23
CA GLY A 175 12.42 20.16 1.35
C GLY A 175 11.55 21.35 1.00
N ALA A 176 11.58 22.36 1.88
CA ALA A 176 11.00 23.68 1.66
C ALA A 176 9.49 23.67 1.30
N ALA A 177 8.72 22.73 1.85
CA ALA A 177 7.29 22.59 1.61
C ALA A 177 6.93 22.49 0.12
N ALA A 178 7.67 21.67 -0.65
CA ALA A 178 7.48 21.51 -2.09
C ALA A 178 6.05 21.08 -2.49
N PHE A 179 5.36 20.33 -1.64
CA PHE A 179 3.95 19.93 -1.81
C PHE A 179 2.98 20.84 -1.04
N GLY A 180 3.42 22.05 -0.69
CA GLY A 180 2.68 22.97 0.15
C GLY A 180 2.82 22.69 1.64
N LYS A 181 2.43 23.70 2.42
CA LYS A 181 2.54 23.71 3.88
C LYS A 181 1.44 22.87 4.49
N GLY A 182 1.81 21.98 5.41
CA GLY A 182 0.85 21.26 6.23
C GLY A 182 0.28 22.13 7.36
N LYS A 183 -0.36 21.45 8.30
CA LYS A 183 -1.04 22.08 9.44
C LYS A 183 -0.69 21.35 10.73
N GLY A 184 -0.84 22.03 11.86
CA GLY A 184 -0.69 21.43 13.17
C GLY A 184 0.75 21.47 13.66
N ARG A 185 1.30 20.31 14.03
CA ARG A 185 2.64 20.22 14.63
C ARG A 185 3.66 19.74 13.60
N VAL A 186 4.88 20.25 13.73
CA VAL A 186 6.03 19.82 12.93
C VAL A 186 6.89 18.91 13.80
N TRP A 187 7.24 17.75 13.26
CA TRP A 187 8.17 16.79 13.84
C TRP A 187 9.60 17.29 13.58
N SER A 188 10.37 17.45 14.66
CA SER A 188 11.70 18.06 14.62
C SER A 188 12.78 17.24 15.34
N GLU A 189 12.47 16.00 15.67
CA GLU A 189 13.44 15.03 16.20
C GLU A 189 13.92 14.15 15.04
N GLU A 190 15.22 13.85 15.01
CA GLU A 190 15.86 13.10 13.93
C GLU A 190 15.26 11.70 13.82
N ILE A 191 14.76 11.36 12.63
CA ILE A 191 14.40 10.01 12.25
C ILE A 191 15.67 9.38 11.68
N GLN A 192 16.06 8.22 12.21
CA GLN A 192 17.33 7.58 11.87
C GLN A 192 17.07 6.16 11.38
N CYS A 193 16.37 6.05 10.25
CA CYS A 193 16.20 4.78 9.58
C CYS A 193 17.54 4.29 8.99
N ARG A 194 17.72 2.97 8.93
CA ARG A 194 18.81 2.32 8.18
C ARG A 194 18.43 2.10 6.71
N GLY A 195 17.15 2.20 6.39
CA GLY A 195 16.58 1.97 5.06
C GLY A 195 16.09 0.54 4.83
N ASN A 196 16.19 -0.34 5.84
CA ASN A 196 15.74 -1.73 5.73
C ASN A 196 14.58 -2.07 6.67
N GLU A 197 14.15 -1.12 7.48
CA GLU A 197 12.98 -1.21 8.32
C GLU A 197 11.74 -1.51 7.48
N SER A 198 10.75 -2.13 8.12
CA SER A 198 9.44 -2.37 7.51
C SER A 198 8.57 -1.13 7.54
N GLN A 199 8.72 -0.29 8.58
CA GLN A 199 7.85 0.82 8.91
C GLN A 199 8.65 1.95 9.58
N ILE A 200 8.24 3.20 9.39
CA ILE A 200 8.94 4.39 9.89
C ILE A 200 8.91 4.53 11.42
N ASP A 201 7.91 3.95 12.08
CA ASP A 201 7.77 3.94 13.54
C ASP A 201 8.81 3.03 14.24
N VAL A 202 9.34 2.05 13.51
CA VAL A 202 10.43 1.15 13.95
C VAL A 202 11.79 1.85 13.93
N CYS A 203 11.93 2.92 13.14
CA CYS A 203 13.19 3.64 13.03
C CYS A 203 13.61 4.25 14.37
N SER A 204 14.92 4.28 14.62
CA SER A 204 15.48 4.91 15.81
C SER A 204 15.24 6.42 15.75
N ARG A 205 15.11 7.05 16.92
CA ARG A 205 14.87 8.49 17.05
C ARG A 205 15.90 9.12 17.96
N SER A 206 16.42 10.27 17.56
CA SER A 206 17.34 11.05 18.38
C SER A 206 16.72 12.39 18.75
N SER A 207 16.58 12.62 20.06
CA SER A 207 16.19 13.92 20.61
C SER A 207 17.37 14.87 20.83
N SER A 208 18.58 14.46 20.43
CA SER A 208 19.82 15.19 20.71
C SER A 208 19.95 16.48 19.90
N GLN A 209 19.20 16.62 18.81
CA GLN A 209 19.14 17.84 18.00
C GLN A 209 17.68 18.16 17.68
N LYS A 210 17.11 19.16 18.37
CA LYS A 210 15.82 19.72 17.99
C LYS A 210 16.05 20.88 17.04
N HIS A 211 15.62 20.71 15.80
CA HIS A 211 15.65 21.77 14.81
C HIS A 211 14.44 22.68 14.98
N ASN A 212 14.65 23.99 14.82
CA ASN A 212 13.54 24.94 14.82
C ASN A 212 12.93 24.96 13.43
N CYS A 213 11.87 24.17 13.24
CA CYS A 213 11.19 24.02 11.96
C CYS A 213 9.81 24.67 12.01
N SER A 214 9.42 25.32 10.92
CA SER A 214 8.04 25.72 10.64
C SER A 214 7.48 24.86 9.51
N HIS A 215 6.21 25.08 9.15
CA HIS A 215 5.64 24.46 7.94
C HIS A 215 6.30 24.93 6.64
N ASP A 216 7.21 25.92 6.66
CA ASP A 216 8.06 26.22 5.51
C ASP A 216 9.08 25.12 5.25
N ASN A 217 9.33 24.24 6.23
CA ASN A 217 10.32 23.17 6.18
C ASN A 217 9.69 21.78 6.02
N ASP A 218 8.40 21.69 5.68
CA ASP A 218 7.75 20.39 5.54
C ASP A 218 8.39 19.59 4.39
N VAL A 219 8.83 18.39 4.69
CA VAL A 219 9.46 17.48 3.72
C VAL A 219 8.40 16.76 2.90
N GLY A 220 8.72 16.52 1.64
CA GLY A 220 7.97 15.67 0.75
C GLY A 220 8.87 14.64 0.08
N VAL A 221 8.25 13.59 -0.42
CA VAL A 221 8.93 12.53 -1.16
C VAL A 221 8.24 12.28 -2.48
N ILE A 222 9.03 11.86 -3.47
CA ILE A 222 8.55 11.24 -4.70
C ILE A 222 9.13 9.84 -4.71
N CYS A 223 8.25 8.85 -4.66
CA CYS A 223 8.58 7.45 -4.84
C CYS A 223 8.39 7.06 -6.31
N SER A 224 8.96 5.93 -6.67
CA SER A 224 8.98 5.46 -8.06
C SER A 224 7.60 5.03 -8.60
N GLY A 225 6.70 4.60 -7.71
CA GLY A 225 5.35 4.14 -8.04
C GLY A 225 5.28 2.77 -8.70
N TYR A 226 6.41 2.17 -9.06
CA TYR A 226 6.47 0.76 -9.48
C TYR A 226 6.71 -0.16 -8.28
N THR A 227 5.92 -1.22 -8.19
CA THR A 227 5.92 -2.16 -7.06
C THR A 227 6.56 -3.50 -7.42
N ASP A 228 6.50 -3.89 -8.69
CA ASP A 228 7.06 -5.14 -9.17
C ASP A 228 7.67 -4.98 -10.58
N LEU A 229 8.51 -5.94 -10.96
CA LEU A 229 9.23 -5.95 -12.21
C LEU A 229 9.41 -7.39 -12.71
N ARG A 230 9.27 -7.60 -14.02
CA ARG A 230 9.41 -8.91 -14.64
C ARG A 230 9.99 -8.86 -16.04
N LEU A 231 10.50 -10.01 -16.48
CA LEU A 231 10.89 -10.26 -17.86
C LEU A 231 9.90 -11.24 -18.49
N VAL A 232 9.30 -10.86 -19.61
CA VAL A 232 8.25 -11.63 -20.30
C VAL A 232 8.70 -12.07 -21.68
N ASN A 233 8.24 -13.24 -22.14
CA ASN A 233 8.51 -13.80 -23.47
C ASN A 233 9.98 -14.12 -23.77
N GLY A 234 10.85 -14.22 -22.76
CA GLY A 234 12.20 -14.74 -22.95
C GLY A 234 12.30 -16.26 -22.94
N SER A 235 13.52 -16.75 -23.15
CA SER A 235 13.83 -18.18 -23.06
C SER A 235 13.87 -18.70 -21.62
N ASP A 236 14.04 -17.79 -20.65
CA ASP A 236 14.14 -18.07 -19.22
C ASP A 236 13.66 -16.86 -18.40
N SER A 237 13.71 -16.95 -17.07
CA SER A 237 13.30 -15.88 -16.15
C SER A 237 14.22 -14.64 -16.14
N CYS A 238 15.37 -14.70 -16.84
CA CYS A 238 16.40 -13.66 -16.87
C CYS A 238 16.56 -13.05 -18.27
N SER A 239 15.64 -13.35 -19.18
CA SER A 239 15.57 -12.81 -20.54
C SER A 239 14.12 -12.45 -20.85
N GLY A 240 13.90 -11.44 -21.68
CA GLY A 240 12.56 -11.04 -22.09
C GLY A 240 12.37 -9.54 -22.23
N ARG A 241 11.14 -9.15 -22.57
CA ARG A 241 10.66 -7.76 -22.51
C ARG A 241 10.53 -7.33 -21.07
N VAL A 242 10.97 -6.11 -20.77
CA VAL A 242 10.86 -5.52 -19.44
C VAL A 242 9.45 -4.99 -19.22
N GLU A 243 8.81 -5.46 -18.17
CA GLU A 243 7.53 -4.94 -17.69
C GLU A 243 7.66 -4.52 -16.23
N LEU A 244 7.07 -3.36 -15.91
CA LEU A 244 7.00 -2.80 -14.57
C LEU A 244 5.52 -2.77 -14.14
N GLN A 245 5.25 -3.14 -12.90
CA GLN A 245 3.92 -2.96 -12.32
C GLN A 245 3.86 -1.58 -11.69
N PHE A 246 3.08 -0.67 -12.26
CA PHE A 246 2.79 0.64 -11.68
C PHE A 246 1.50 0.55 -10.87
N VAL A 247 1.61 0.66 -9.54
CA VAL A 247 0.53 0.43 -8.57
C VAL A 247 -0.07 -0.98 -8.69
N THR A 248 -0.97 -1.22 -9.64
CA THR A 248 -1.57 -2.55 -9.93
C THR A 248 -1.49 -2.98 -11.39
N GLU A 249 -1.09 -2.09 -12.29
CA GLU A 249 -1.13 -2.31 -13.74
C GLU A 249 0.26 -2.57 -14.30
N TRP A 250 0.35 -3.55 -15.21
CA TRP A 250 1.61 -3.88 -15.87
C TRP A 250 1.79 -3.02 -17.12
N GLY A 251 2.88 -2.29 -17.19
CA GLY A 251 3.28 -1.50 -18.36
C GLY A 251 4.65 -1.92 -18.89
N THR A 252 4.92 -1.58 -20.15
CA THR A 252 6.23 -1.81 -20.77
C THR A 252 7.16 -0.61 -20.62
N VAL A 253 8.46 -0.88 -20.54
CA VAL A 253 9.49 0.17 -20.51
C VAL A 253 9.82 0.62 -21.94
N CYS A 254 9.81 1.94 -22.18
CA CYS A 254 10.22 2.52 -23.45
C CYS A 254 11.71 2.21 -23.73
N ASP A 255 12.03 1.90 -24.97
CA ASP A 255 13.42 1.70 -25.41
C ASP A 255 14.23 3.02 -25.41
N ALA A 256 13.53 4.15 -25.50
CA ALA A 256 14.09 5.50 -25.41
C ALA A 256 14.79 5.73 -24.05
N GLY A 257 16.12 5.65 -24.07
CA GLY A 257 16.96 5.82 -22.87
C GLY A 257 17.22 4.53 -22.08
N TRP A 258 16.72 3.38 -22.57
CA TRP A 258 17.04 2.08 -21.99
C TRP A 258 18.43 1.63 -22.43
N ASP A 259 19.42 1.76 -21.54
CA ASP A 259 20.82 1.43 -21.81
C ASP A 259 21.32 0.20 -21.04
N MET A 260 22.55 -0.21 -21.31
CA MET A 260 23.19 -1.35 -20.61
C MET A 260 23.32 -1.15 -19.10
N LYS A 261 23.38 0.11 -18.62
CA LYS A 261 23.48 0.39 -17.18
C LYS A 261 22.13 0.17 -16.52
N ALA A 262 21.06 0.70 -17.10
CA ALA A 262 19.69 0.47 -16.65
C ALA A 262 19.34 -1.03 -16.66
N ALA A 263 19.66 -1.73 -17.77
CA ALA A 263 19.48 -3.18 -17.85
C ALA A 263 20.28 -3.94 -16.76
N SER A 264 21.51 -3.52 -16.47
CA SER A 264 22.33 -4.13 -15.41
C SER A 264 21.81 -3.86 -14.00
N VAL A 265 21.03 -2.80 -13.80
CA VAL A 265 20.32 -2.55 -12.52
C VAL A 265 19.15 -3.52 -12.42
N LEU A 266 18.32 -3.61 -13.47
CA LEU A 266 17.19 -4.52 -13.52
C LEU A 266 17.61 -5.99 -13.32
N CYS A 267 18.63 -6.46 -14.03
CA CYS A 267 19.12 -7.83 -13.86
C CYS A 267 19.61 -8.10 -12.43
N ARG A 268 20.18 -7.10 -11.75
CA ARG A 268 20.56 -7.25 -10.34
C ARG A 268 19.35 -7.34 -9.42
N GLN A 269 18.34 -6.50 -9.64
CA GLN A 269 17.08 -6.54 -8.88
C GLN A 269 16.35 -7.89 -9.04
N LEU A 270 16.38 -8.47 -10.25
CA LEU A 270 15.84 -9.81 -10.56
C LEU A 270 16.72 -10.97 -10.09
N ASN A 271 17.87 -10.70 -9.46
CA ASN A 271 18.88 -11.71 -9.11
C ASN A 271 19.41 -12.53 -10.31
N CYS A 272 19.43 -11.92 -11.50
CA CYS A 272 19.93 -12.47 -12.76
C CYS A 272 21.40 -12.10 -13.06
N GLY A 273 22.05 -11.34 -12.17
CA GLY A 273 23.43 -10.89 -12.36
C GLY A 273 23.54 -9.59 -13.15
N ILE A 274 24.50 -9.50 -14.08
CA ILE A 274 24.76 -8.30 -14.90
C ILE A 274 24.17 -8.50 -16.28
N ALA A 275 23.61 -7.44 -16.88
CA ALA A 275 23.07 -7.51 -18.23
C ALA A 275 24.18 -7.80 -19.25
N VAL A 276 23.90 -8.72 -20.18
CA VAL A 276 24.82 -9.11 -21.25
C VAL A 276 24.51 -8.45 -22.59
N SER A 277 23.25 -8.05 -22.80
CA SER A 277 22.79 -7.39 -24.02
C SER A 277 21.48 -6.64 -23.78
N VAL A 278 21.33 -5.50 -24.46
CA VAL A 278 20.04 -4.85 -24.70
C VAL A 278 19.72 -5.06 -26.18
N VAL A 279 18.59 -5.68 -26.46
CA VAL A 279 18.11 -5.98 -27.83
C VAL A 279 17.15 -4.89 -28.29
N GLY A 280 17.06 -4.67 -29.61
CA GLY A 280 16.21 -3.64 -30.20
C GLY A 280 14.70 -3.90 -30.02
N SER A 281 13.88 -2.94 -30.43
CA SER A 281 12.42 -2.96 -30.24
C SER A 281 11.78 -4.27 -30.70
N ASP A 282 10.78 -4.72 -29.93
CA ASP A 282 9.89 -5.84 -30.24
C ASP A 282 10.54 -7.23 -30.38
N TRP A 283 11.81 -7.37 -30.00
CA TRP A 283 12.51 -8.66 -30.03
C TRP A 283 11.79 -9.76 -29.23
N PHE A 284 11.13 -9.37 -28.15
CA PHE A 284 10.31 -10.25 -27.31
C PHE A 284 8.80 -10.01 -27.48
N GLY A 285 8.41 -9.36 -28.59
CA GLY A 285 7.04 -8.95 -28.92
C GLY A 285 6.66 -7.59 -28.34
N GLU A 286 5.66 -6.96 -28.94
CA GLU A 286 5.05 -5.71 -28.46
C GLU A 286 4.34 -5.92 -27.11
N GLY A 287 4.32 -4.88 -26.29
CA GLY A 287 3.49 -4.84 -25.07
C GLY A 287 2.02 -4.64 -25.41
N ASN A 288 1.12 -5.01 -24.51
CA ASN A 288 -0.28 -4.60 -24.63
C ASN A 288 -0.36 -3.10 -24.31
N GLU A 289 -0.52 -2.27 -25.35
CA GLU A 289 -1.00 -0.90 -25.18
C GLU A 289 -2.51 -0.96 -24.88
N GLU A 290 -2.90 -1.06 -23.61
CA GLU A 290 -4.23 -0.59 -23.21
C GLU A 290 -4.12 0.85 -22.67
N PRO A 291 -4.97 1.77 -23.16
CA PRO A 291 -4.91 3.20 -22.85
C PRO A 291 -5.44 3.56 -21.45
#